data_AF-A0A4R5GEX8-F1
#
_entry.id   AF-A0A4R5GEX8-F1
#
_cell.length_a   1.000
_cell.length_b   1.000
_cell.length_c   1.000
_cell.angle_alpha   90.00
_cell.angle_beta   90.00
_cell.angle_gamma   90.00
#
_symmetry.space_group_name_H-M   'P 1'
#
loop_
_entity.id
_entity.type
_entity.pdbx_description
1 polymer ?
#
loop_
_entity_poly.entity_id
_entity_poly.type
_entity_poly.pdbx_seq_one_letter_code
_entity_poly.pdbx_strand_id
1 'polypeptide(L)'
;MGKRDRPGPRPAYVTLRDLPGTRVMFWVVEACPYCGGQHLHPAGNLRTADPGERLGEQLAPCDPDRTYDLLLPPRPKKKNARQERRKERRADKLRDWEDETW
;
A
#
# COMPACT_ATOMS: atom_id res chain seq x y z
N MET A 1 15.66 -26.70 -3.46
CA MET A 1 14.30 -26.46 -4.00
C MET A 1 14.32 -25.18 -4.81
N GLY A 2 14.41 -25.30 -6.14
CA GLY A 2 14.45 -24.16 -7.04
C GLY A 2 13.10 -23.45 -7.06
N LYS A 3 13.05 -22.22 -6.55
CA LYS A 3 11.98 -21.30 -6.93
C LYS A 3 12.21 -20.98 -8.40
N ARG A 4 11.54 -21.70 -9.29
CA ARG A 4 11.42 -21.32 -10.69
C ARG A 4 10.88 -19.88 -10.67
N ASP A 5 11.73 -18.92 -11.06
CA ASP A 5 11.30 -17.59 -11.47
C ASP A 5 10.23 -17.84 -12.54
N ARG A 6 8.96 -17.74 -12.15
CA ARG A 6 7.86 -17.78 -13.09
C ARG A 6 8.05 -16.52 -13.94
N PRO A 7 8.13 -16.63 -15.28
CA PRO A 7 8.05 -15.46 -16.16
C PRO A 7 6.59 -14.98 -16.15
N GLY A 8 6.15 -14.46 -15.01
CA GLY A 8 4.90 -13.73 -14.86
C GLY A 8 5.22 -12.24 -14.70
N PRO A 9 4.24 -11.36 -14.93
CA PRO A 9 4.39 -9.94 -14.67
C PRO A 9 4.94 -9.73 -13.25
N ARG A 10 6.00 -8.93 -13.15
CA ARG A 10 6.63 -8.66 -11.85
C ARG A 10 5.76 -7.66 -11.09
N PRO A 11 5.53 -7.83 -9.79
CA PRO A 11 4.80 -6.84 -9.02
C PRO A 11 5.63 -5.54 -8.90
N ALA A 12 5.02 -4.41 -9.24
CA ALA A 12 5.56 -3.07 -9.08
C ALA A 12 4.70 -2.30 -8.07
N TYR A 13 5.28 -1.98 -6.91
CA TYR A 13 4.55 -1.24 -5.88
C TYR A 13 4.45 0.25 -6.24
N VAL A 14 3.25 0.80 -6.09
CA VAL A 14 2.97 2.19 -6.43
C VAL A 14 2.56 3.05 -5.25
N THR A 15 2.88 4.33 -5.34
CA THR A 15 2.32 5.38 -4.49
C THR A 15 1.42 6.30 -5.31
N LEU A 16 0.31 6.75 -4.72
CA LEU A 16 -0.58 7.74 -5.35
C LEU A 16 -0.04 9.14 -5.07
N ARG A 17 0.10 9.95 -6.12
CA ARG A 17 0.46 11.37 -6.02
C ARG A 17 -0.57 12.21 -6.76
N ASP A 18 -1.00 13.30 -6.14
CA ASP A 18 -1.79 14.35 -6.79
C ASP A 18 -0.90 15.48 -7.29
N LEU A 19 -1.30 16.12 -8.39
CA LEU A 19 -0.64 17.32 -8.88
C LEU A 19 -1.29 18.56 -8.24
N PRO A 20 -0.55 19.36 -7.45
CA PRO A 20 -1.12 20.47 -6.70
C PRO A 20 -1.74 21.52 -7.64
N GLY A 21 -2.91 22.02 -7.27
CA GLY A 21 -3.68 22.95 -8.11
C GLY A 21 -4.42 22.29 -9.28
N THR A 22 -4.27 20.97 -9.47
CA THR A 22 -5.04 20.18 -10.44
C THR A 22 -5.82 19.08 -9.72
N ARG A 23 -6.68 18.37 -10.46
CA ARG A 23 -7.43 17.21 -9.94
C ARG A 23 -6.91 15.88 -10.48
N VAL A 24 -5.71 15.90 -11.06
CA VAL A 24 -5.12 14.74 -11.72
C VAL A 24 -4.27 13.97 -10.73
N MET A 25 -4.46 12.65 -10.71
CA MET A 25 -3.69 11.74 -9.89
C MET A 25 -2.80 10.84 -10.74
N PHE A 26 -1.64 10.49 -10.21
CA PHE A 26 -0.64 9.64 -10.85
C PHE A 26 -0.20 8.54 -9.90
N TRP A 27 -0.03 7.35 -10.46
CA TRP A 27 0.65 6.25 -9.84
C TRP A 27 2.15 6.38 -10.08
N VAL A 28 2.91 6.37 -9.02
CA VAL A 28 4.36 6.45 -9.06
C VAL A 28 4.95 5.11 -8.68
N VAL A 29 5.63 4.47 -9.61
CA VAL A 29 6.49 3.31 -9.35
C VAL A 29 7.86 3.87 -8.97
N GLU A 30 8.27 3.75 -7.71
CA GLU A 30 9.56 4.28 -7.23
C GLU A 30 10.75 3.47 -7.76
N ALA A 31 10.59 2.15 -7.89
CA ALA A 31 11.63 1.25 -8.38
C ALA A 31 11.04 0.27 -9.39
N CYS A 32 11.29 0.52 -10.68
CA CYS A 32 10.86 -0.39 -11.74
C CYS A 32 11.59 -1.75 -11.60
N PRO A 33 10.88 -2.89 -11.67
CA PRO A 33 11.49 -4.22 -11.55
C PRO A 33 12.42 -4.60 -12.72
N TYR A 34 12.49 -3.78 -13.77
CA TYR A 34 13.31 -3.99 -14.95
C TYR A 34 14.53 -3.07 -15.01
N CYS A 35 14.32 -1.74 -15.01
CA CYS A 35 15.40 -0.75 -15.14
C CYS A 35 15.83 -0.12 -13.80
N GLY A 36 15.10 -0.37 -12.70
CA GLY A 36 15.35 0.26 -11.40
C GLY A 36 14.96 1.75 -11.31
N GLY A 37 14.51 2.36 -12.40
CA GLY A 37 14.10 3.76 -12.45
C GLY A 37 12.70 4.03 -11.89
N GLN A 38 12.37 5.31 -11.75
CA GLN A 38 11.06 5.78 -11.32
C GLN A 38 10.14 6.01 -12.53
N HIS A 39 8.91 5.47 -12.51
CA HIS A 39 7.93 5.60 -13.59
C HIS A 39 6.59 6.16 -13.12
N LEU A 40 5.89 6.86 -14.01
CA LEU A 40 4.59 7.50 -13.75
C LEU A 40 3.50 6.88 -14.62
N HIS A 41 2.35 6.58 -14.03
CA HIS A 41 1.14 6.13 -14.73
C HIS A 41 -0.06 6.99 -14.37
N PRO A 42 -0.99 7.23 -15.30
CA PRO A 42 -2.19 8.00 -15.01
C PRO A 42 -3.13 7.20 -14.08
N ALA A 43 -3.44 7.75 -12.90
CA ALA A 43 -4.37 7.13 -11.94
C ALA A 43 -5.83 7.60 -12.14
N GLY A 44 -6.06 8.63 -12.96
CA GLY A 44 -7.38 9.21 -13.23
C GLY A 44 -7.60 10.58 -12.58
N ASN A 45 -8.87 10.99 -12.48
CA ASN A 45 -9.28 12.28 -11.93
C ASN A 45 -10.12 12.05 -10.66
N LEU A 46 -9.90 12.90 -9.64
CA LEU A 46 -10.62 12.90 -8.35
C LEU A 46 -12.15 12.89 -8.45
N ARG A 47 -12.74 13.26 -9.60
CA ARG A 47 -14.20 13.28 -9.80
C ARG A 47 -14.81 11.97 -10.30
N THR A 48 -14.03 11.12 -10.97
CA THR A 48 -14.61 10.11 -11.87
C THR A 48 -14.01 8.72 -11.75
N ALA A 49 -12.85 8.58 -11.11
CA ALA A 49 -12.18 7.29 -11.01
C ALA A 49 -11.75 7.03 -9.58
N ASP A 50 -12.18 5.90 -9.03
CA ASP A 50 -11.57 5.34 -7.83
C ASP A 50 -10.16 4.86 -8.21
N PRO A 51 -9.10 5.44 -7.64
CA PRO A 51 -7.73 5.13 -8.07
C PRO A 51 -7.42 3.63 -7.94
N GLY A 52 -8.05 2.94 -6.99
CA GLY A 52 -7.88 1.49 -6.76
C GLY A 52 -8.37 0.58 -7.90
N GLU A 53 -9.28 1.04 -8.77
CA GLU A 53 -9.76 0.22 -9.89
C GLU A 53 -8.76 0.11 -11.05
N ARG A 54 -7.79 1.03 -11.15
CA ARG A 54 -6.80 1.03 -12.26
C ARG A 54 -5.52 0.24 -11.95
N LEU A 55 -5.54 -0.57 -10.90
CA LEU A 55 -4.42 -1.43 -10.52
C LEU A 55 -4.51 -2.75 -11.29
N GLY A 56 -3.41 -3.17 -11.93
CA GLY A 56 -3.37 -4.33 -12.81
C GLY A 56 -2.12 -4.34 -13.69
N GLU A 57 -2.16 -5.11 -14.78
CA GLU A 57 -1.07 -5.24 -15.75
C GLU A 57 -0.89 -3.93 -16.53
N GLN A 58 0.32 -3.38 -16.50
CA GLN A 58 0.68 -2.17 -17.21
C GLN A 58 2.05 -2.31 -17.88
N LEU A 59 2.18 -1.73 -19.07
CA LEU A 59 3.44 -1.71 -19.80
C LEU A 59 4.50 -0.92 -19.03
N ALA A 60 5.73 -1.42 -19.04
CA ALA A 60 6.86 -0.73 -18.45
C ALA A 60 7.31 0.42 -19.38
N PRO A 61 7.33 1.69 -18.93
CA PRO A 61 7.81 2.81 -19.75
C PRO A 61 9.24 2.67 -20.24
N CYS A 62 10.07 1.87 -19.56
CA CYS A 62 11.43 1.58 -19.99
C CYS A 62 11.52 0.54 -21.12
N ASP A 63 10.52 -0.33 -21.26
CA ASP A 63 10.50 -1.41 -22.24
C ASP A 63 9.03 -1.75 -22.58
N PRO A 64 8.52 -1.31 -23.74
CA PRO A 64 7.12 -1.49 -24.11
C PRO A 64 6.77 -2.95 -24.40
N ASP A 65 7.74 -3.85 -24.53
CA ASP A 65 7.49 -5.29 -24.72
C ASP A 65 7.30 -6.04 -23.38
N ARG A 66 7.43 -5.33 -22.24
CA ARG A 66 7.32 -5.91 -20.90
C ARG A 66 6.19 -5.27 -20.10
N THR A 67 5.45 -6.11 -19.37
CA THR A 67 4.40 -5.70 -18.44
C THR A 67 4.79 -6.00 -16.99
N TYR A 68 4.35 -5.15 -16.06
CA TYR A 68 4.36 -5.43 -14.63
C TYR A 68 2.97 -5.21 -14.03
N ASP A 69 2.73 -5.80 -12.87
CA ASP A 69 1.49 -5.61 -12.11
C ASP A 69 1.64 -4.45 -11.15
N LEU A 70 0.86 -3.38 -11.36
CA LEU A 70 0.80 -2.26 -10.43
C LEU A 70 0.00 -2.67 -9.19
N LEU A 71 0.66 -2.70 -8.04
CA LEU A 71 0.06 -3.09 -6.76
C LEU A 71 0.25 -2.02 -5.70
N LEU A 72 -0.71 -1.90 -4.78
CA LEU A 72 -0.51 -1.09 -3.59
C LEU A 72 0.48 -1.78 -2.65
N PRO A 73 1.39 -1.03 -2.00
CA PRO A 73 2.25 -1.58 -0.98
C PRO A 73 1.40 -2.19 0.14
N PRO A 74 1.81 -3.34 0.70
CA PRO A 74 1.09 -3.96 1.80
C PRO A 74 0.96 -2.96 2.94
N ARG A 75 -0.29 -2.68 3.36
CA ARG A 75 -0.53 -1.73 4.45
C ARG A 75 0.25 -2.21 5.68
N PRO A 76 1.06 -1.34 6.32
CA PRO A 76 1.76 -1.73 7.53
C PRO A 76 0.72 -2.17 8.55
N LYS A 77 0.83 -3.43 9.02
CA LYS A 77 -0.07 -3.97 10.04
C LYS A 77 0.04 -3.07 11.27
N LYS A 78 -1.04 -2.33 11.58
CA LYS A 78 -1.11 -1.57 12.83
C LYS A 78 -0.96 -2.57 13.96
N LYS A 79 0.18 -2.56 14.65
CA LYS A 79 0.40 -3.36 15.86
C LYS A 79 -0.65 -2.92 16.89
N ASN A 80 -1.55 -3.81 17.28
CA ASN A 80 -2.58 -3.57 18.31
C ASN A 80 -2.03 -3.27 19.71
N ALA A 81 -0.70 -3.17 19.86
CA ALA A 81 0.02 -2.90 21.11
C ALA A 81 -0.44 -1.61 21.83
N ARG A 82 -1.08 -0.66 21.14
CA ARG A 82 -1.68 0.53 21.78
C ARG A 82 -3.07 0.24 22.36
N GLN A 83 -3.86 -0.63 21.73
CA GLN A 83 -5.15 -1.04 22.28
C GLN A 83 -4.99 -2.02 23.44
N GLU A 84 -4.03 -2.95 23.36
CA GLU A 84 -3.73 -3.87 24.47
C GLU A 84 -3.27 -3.12 25.72
N ARG A 85 -2.31 -2.19 25.59
CA ARG A 85 -1.89 -1.33 26.71
C ARG A 85 -3.02 -0.47 27.31
N ARG A 86 -4.00 -0.07 26.49
CA ARG A 86 -5.16 0.69 26.98
C ARG A 86 -6.17 -0.21 27.70
N LYS A 87 -6.28 -1.48 27.30
CA LYS A 87 -7.11 -2.50 27.96
C LYS A 87 -6.49 -2.92 29.29
N GLU A 88 -5.17 -3.10 29.33
CA GLU A 88 -4.41 -3.44 30.53
C GLU A 88 -4.55 -2.37 31.61
N ARG A 89 -4.39 -1.09 31.28
CA ARG A 89 -4.64 0.03 32.22
C ARG A 89 -6.07 0.11 32.75
N ARG A 90 -7.07 -0.34 31.98
CA ARG A 90 -8.47 -0.36 32.42
C ARG A 90 -8.77 -1.55 33.31
N ALA A 91 -8.16 -2.70 33.02
CA ALA A 91 -8.29 -3.90 33.84
C ALA A 91 -7.65 -3.70 35.23
N ASP A 92 -6.49 -3.04 35.28
CA ASP A 92 -5.79 -2.72 36.53
C ASP A 92 -6.64 -1.82 37.44
N LYS A 93 -7.27 -0.78 36.87
CA LYS A 93 -8.17 0.12 37.61
C LYS A 93 -9.48 -0.54 38.07
N LEU A 94 -9.97 -1.56 37.35
CA LEU A 94 -11.18 -2.29 37.74
C LEU A 94 -10.89 -3.23 38.92
N ARG A 95 -9.71 -3.85 38.93
CA ARG A 95 -9.27 -4.76 39.98
C ARG A 95 -9.06 -4.05 41.32
N ASP A 96 -8.50 -2.84 41.30
CA ASP A 96 -8.32 -1.99 42.48
C ASP A 96 -9.65 -1.60 43.15
N TRP A 97 -10.72 -1.46 42.36
CA TRP A 97 -12.07 -1.13 42.85
C TRP A 97 -12.80 -2.32 43.50
N GLU A 98 -12.49 -3.56 43.09
CA GLU A 98 -13.11 -4.78 43.62
C GLU A 98 -12.47 -5.25 44.95
N ASP A 99 -11.20 -4.93 45.19
CA ASP A 99 -10.50 -5.23 46.45
C ASP A 99 -10.91 -4.27 47.59
N GLU A 100 -11.38 -3.05 47.28
CA GLU A 100 -11.79 -2.04 48.28
C GLU A 100 -13.27 -2.19 48.73
N THR A 101 -14.04 -3.08 48.11
CA THR A 101 -15.48 -3.29 48.41
C THR A 101 -15.78 -4.55 49.25
N TRP A 102 -14.79 -5.11 49.95
CA TRP A 102 -14.98 -6.19 50.92
C TRP A 102 -14.56 -5.79 52.33
#